data_AF-G7CDQ8-F1
#
_entry.id   AF-G7CDQ8-F1
#
_cell.length_a   1.000
_cell.length_b   1.000
_cell.length_c   1.000
_cell.angle_alpha   90.00
_cell.angle_beta   90.00
_cell.angle_gamma   90.00
#
_symmetry.space_group_name_H-M   'P 1'
#
loop_
_entity.id
_entity.type
_entity.pdbx_description
1 polymer ?
#
loop_
_entity_poly.entity_id
_entity_poly.type
_entity_poly.pdbx_seq_one_letter_code
_entity_poly.pdbx_strand_id
1 'polypeptide(L)'
;MPLVPAPTPPPAAPVPPAAPGPAPVAPPAAAATGAAGVAAAPVPVTNARAQRDAVAGAATAGALRRLQGGHDPLRLARQIGAALNAPPSIPEAQWGFLWATGVTVDGTIVVANSYGLAFIPDGVNLPEQVKMATADESIPPTERAKWATYPFLALQGWAQHTGATLQAVVGTDEQLRGIDPGARKVLIDEADIPQNGTMQGRSRLEVIAPESAARLTAMSDAMLPDLLPPPPVDATAPEDKSDQLWFDTMKPLMGAGEGRELAHLKSFIAYTEHRQELALHRAHTAIDAQSLREAIADWVYWQHLSVLMADALAESAST
;
A
#
# COMPACT_ATOMS: atom_id res chain seq x y z
N MET A 1 90.85 -35.43 -4.66
CA MET A 1 90.77 -35.35 -3.19
C MET A 1 90.14 -34.00 -2.84
N PRO A 2 88.83 -33.92 -2.54
CA PRO A 2 88.19 -32.65 -2.25
C PRO A 2 88.47 -32.21 -0.79
N LEU A 3 88.87 -30.94 -0.65
CA LEU A 3 89.18 -30.27 0.61
C LEU A 3 87.88 -29.86 1.33
N VAL A 4 87.84 -30.11 2.64
CA VAL A 4 86.68 -29.94 3.52
C VAL A 4 86.54 -28.47 3.96
N PRO A 5 85.34 -27.87 3.97
CA PRO A 5 85.10 -26.55 4.57
C PRO A 5 85.00 -26.58 6.11
N ALA A 6 85.30 -25.43 6.71
CA ALA A 6 85.45 -25.17 8.15
C ALA A 6 84.21 -25.46 9.03
N PRO A 7 84.40 -25.67 10.35
CA PRO A 7 83.31 -26.00 11.28
C PRO A 7 82.36 -24.82 11.57
N THR A 8 81.06 -25.12 11.52
CA THR A 8 79.95 -24.24 11.88
C THR A 8 79.81 -24.12 13.41
N PRO A 9 79.45 -22.93 13.96
CA PRO A 9 79.28 -22.72 15.40
C PRO A 9 78.07 -23.47 15.97
N PRO A 10 78.07 -23.75 17.28
CA PRO A 10 77.00 -24.49 17.95
C PRO A 10 75.66 -23.72 17.96
N PRO A 11 74.52 -24.43 17.93
CA PRO A 11 73.19 -23.82 17.93
C PRO A 11 72.89 -23.06 19.23
N ALA A 12 72.20 -21.93 19.09
CA ALA A 12 71.73 -21.11 20.20
C ALA A 12 70.72 -21.86 21.08
N ALA A 13 70.73 -21.56 22.38
CA ALA A 13 69.87 -22.18 23.38
C ALA A 13 68.36 -21.91 23.09
N PRO A 14 67.46 -22.83 23.47
CA PRO A 14 66.03 -22.67 23.25
C PRO A 14 65.45 -21.48 24.02
N VAL A 15 64.68 -20.64 23.31
CA VAL A 15 63.94 -19.52 23.90
C VAL A 15 62.73 -20.07 24.67
N PRO A 16 62.48 -19.62 25.92
CA PRO A 16 61.32 -20.07 26.68
C PRO A 16 60.00 -19.62 26.02
N PRO A 17 58.93 -20.43 26.13
CA PRO A 17 57.65 -20.15 25.49
C PRO A 17 57.03 -18.85 26.01
N ALA A 18 56.49 -18.07 25.07
CA ALA A 18 55.79 -16.82 25.36
C ALA A 18 54.56 -17.07 26.25
N ALA A 19 54.34 -16.19 27.22
CA ALA A 19 53.15 -16.21 28.06
C ALA A 19 51.88 -16.03 27.20
N PRO A 20 50.79 -16.78 27.48
CA PRO A 20 49.56 -16.66 26.73
C PRO A 20 48.96 -15.27 26.91
N GLY A 21 48.68 -14.60 25.80
CA GLY A 21 47.92 -13.35 25.78
C GLY A 21 46.49 -13.54 26.30
N PRO A 22 45.81 -12.47 26.72
CA PRO A 22 44.46 -12.56 27.25
C PRO A 22 43.51 -13.18 26.22
N ALA A 23 42.70 -14.14 26.68
CA ALA A 23 41.69 -14.80 25.87
C ALA A 23 40.67 -13.77 25.32
N PRO A 24 40.18 -13.95 24.07
CA PRO A 24 39.13 -13.09 23.55
C PRO A 24 37.87 -13.25 24.39
N VAL A 25 37.35 -12.12 24.87
CA VAL A 25 36.11 -12.06 25.62
C VAL A 25 34.98 -12.48 24.67
N ALA A 26 34.31 -13.59 24.99
CA ALA A 26 33.12 -14.02 24.26
C ALA A 26 32.04 -12.92 24.37
N PRO A 27 31.33 -12.58 23.28
CA PRO A 27 30.18 -11.69 23.37
C PRO A 27 29.12 -12.32 24.28
N PRO A 28 28.36 -11.53 25.05
CA PRO A 28 27.30 -12.08 25.89
C PRO A 28 26.29 -12.81 24.99
N ALA A 29 25.88 -14.00 25.41
CA ALA A 29 24.82 -14.75 24.77
C ALA A 29 23.57 -13.86 24.65
N ALA A 30 23.14 -13.60 23.43
CA ALA A 30 21.88 -12.91 23.18
C ALA A 30 20.76 -13.81 23.72
N ALA A 31 20.13 -13.37 24.80
CA ALA A 31 18.86 -13.90 25.22
C ALA A 31 17.90 -13.82 24.02
N ALA A 32 17.19 -14.91 23.74
CA ALA A 32 16.16 -14.96 22.72
C ALA A 32 15.09 -13.91 23.02
N THR A 33 15.20 -12.73 22.41
CA THR A 33 14.11 -11.77 22.33
C THR A 33 13.15 -12.30 21.28
N GLY A 34 11.97 -12.72 21.73
CA GLY A 34 10.85 -13.05 20.87
C GLY A 34 10.61 -11.94 19.84
N ALA A 35 10.03 -12.34 18.70
CA ALA A 35 9.72 -11.52 17.54
C ALA A 35 9.41 -10.06 17.90
N ALA A 36 10.41 -9.19 17.77
CA ALA A 36 10.21 -7.76 17.76
C ALA A 36 9.46 -7.46 16.45
N GLY A 37 8.20 -7.03 16.57
CA GLY A 37 7.41 -6.60 15.42
C GLY A 37 8.19 -5.56 14.62
N VAL A 38 8.24 -5.73 13.30
CA VAL A 38 8.77 -4.73 12.38
C VAL A 38 8.08 -3.41 12.70
N ALA A 39 8.83 -2.39 13.11
CA ALA A 39 8.26 -1.08 13.39
C ALA A 39 7.59 -0.56 12.12
N ALA A 40 6.31 -0.18 12.21
CA ALA A 40 5.58 0.38 11.08
C ALA A 40 6.33 1.60 10.51
N ALA A 41 6.41 1.68 9.18
CA ALA A 41 7.07 2.79 8.51
C ALA A 41 6.39 4.13 8.88
N PRO A 42 7.17 5.21 9.06
CA PRO A 42 6.61 6.51 9.45
C PRO A 42 5.72 7.07 8.33
N VAL A 43 4.51 7.50 8.71
CA VAL A 43 3.56 8.21 7.83
C VAL A 43 3.92 9.70 7.79
N PRO A 44 3.96 10.36 6.62
CA PRO A 44 4.32 11.77 6.53
C PRO A 44 3.32 12.67 7.27
N VAL A 45 3.84 13.71 7.93
CA VAL A 45 3.06 14.74 8.65
C VAL A 45 3.69 16.11 8.43
N THR A 46 2.90 17.18 8.58
CA THR A 46 3.44 18.54 8.54
C THR A 46 4.33 18.84 9.74
N ASN A 47 5.26 19.79 9.60
CA ASN A 47 6.13 20.22 10.71
C ASN A 47 5.34 20.79 11.88
N ALA A 48 4.30 21.58 11.59
CA ALA A 48 3.41 22.12 12.61
C ALA A 48 2.71 20.99 13.38
N ARG A 49 2.28 19.93 12.68
CA ARG A 49 1.72 18.76 13.33
C ARG A 49 2.73 18.00 14.16
N ALA A 50 3.93 17.77 13.63
CA ALA A 50 5.01 17.10 14.35
C ALA A 50 5.34 17.83 15.65
N GLN A 51 5.35 19.17 15.64
CA GLN A 51 5.56 20.00 16.82
C GLN A 51 4.40 19.87 17.82
N ARG A 52 3.14 19.94 17.38
CA ARG A 52 1.97 19.72 18.26
C ARG A 52 1.99 18.34 18.90
N ASP A 53 2.33 17.32 18.13
CA ASP A 53 2.47 15.93 18.60
C ASP A 53 3.61 15.78 19.61
N ALA A 54 4.74 16.47 19.42
CA ALA A 54 5.85 16.46 20.37
C ALA A 54 5.46 17.11 21.71
N VAL A 55 4.74 18.25 21.66
CA VAL A 55 4.23 18.94 22.86
C VAL A 55 3.19 18.07 23.60
N ALA A 56 2.24 17.48 22.87
CA ALA A 56 1.26 16.56 23.45
C ALA A 56 1.95 15.31 24.05
N GLY A 57 2.94 14.75 23.35
CA GLY A 57 3.74 13.62 23.83
C GLY A 57 4.50 13.95 25.12
N ALA A 58 5.05 15.16 25.24
CA ALA A 58 5.70 15.65 26.45
C ALA A 58 4.70 15.88 27.60
N ALA A 59 3.50 16.39 27.30
CA ALA A 59 2.45 16.64 28.30
C ALA A 59 1.78 15.35 28.83
N THR A 60 1.79 14.27 28.04
CA THR A 60 1.08 13.00 28.35
C THR A 60 2.02 11.90 28.86
N ALA A 61 3.27 12.23 29.18
CA ALA A 61 4.32 11.25 29.48
C ALA A 61 4.06 10.51 30.81
N GLY A 62 3.55 9.28 30.71
CA GLY A 62 3.66 8.26 31.76
C GLY A 62 2.47 7.32 31.87
N ALA A 63 1.28 7.86 32.15
CA ALA A 63 0.12 7.03 32.53
C ALA A 63 -0.65 6.46 31.32
N LEU A 64 -1.01 7.30 30.34
CA LEU A 64 -1.79 6.88 29.15
C LEU A 64 -0.97 6.02 28.18
N ARG A 65 0.32 6.34 28.00
CA ARG A 65 1.23 5.59 27.12
C ARG A 65 1.43 4.13 27.55
N ARG A 66 1.40 3.85 28.85
CA ARG A 66 1.49 2.49 29.43
C ARG A 66 0.17 1.72 29.30
N LEU A 67 -0.97 2.40 29.35
CA LEU A 67 -2.29 1.78 29.18
C LEU A 67 -2.58 1.37 27.73
N GLN A 68 -2.04 2.11 26.76
CA GLN A 68 -2.26 1.87 25.31
C GLN A 68 -1.06 1.26 24.58
N GLY A 69 -0.04 0.75 25.30
CA GLY A 69 1.13 0.12 24.68
C GLY A 69 1.90 1.01 23.69
N GLY A 70 1.78 2.34 23.82
CA GLY A 70 2.40 3.30 22.90
C GLY A 70 1.79 3.39 21.50
N HIS A 71 0.74 2.63 21.19
CA HIS A 71 0.01 2.69 19.91
C HIS A 71 -1.30 3.46 20.09
N ASP A 72 -1.47 4.52 19.30
CA ASP A 72 -2.73 5.26 19.19
C ASP A 72 -3.28 5.09 17.76
N PRO A 73 -4.15 4.08 17.54
CA PRO A 73 -4.71 3.79 16.22
C PRO A 73 -5.48 4.96 15.62
N LEU A 74 -6.15 5.76 16.46
CA LEU A 74 -6.90 6.93 15.99
C LEU A 74 -5.96 8.02 15.49
N ARG A 75 -4.85 8.27 16.20
CA ARG A 75 -3.82 9.20 15.72
C ARG A 75 -3.19 8.72 14.41
N LEU A 76 -2.87 7.43 14.31
CA LEU A 76 -2.30 6.85 13.09
C LEU A 76 -3.29 6.93 11.92
N ALA A 77 -4.55 6.56 12.12
CA ALA A 77 -5.62 6.70 11.13
C ALA A 77 -5.75 8.15 10.65
N ARG A 78 -5.58 9.12 11.56
CA ARG A 78 -5.60 10.53 11.21
C ARG A 78 -4.41 10.97 10.36
N GLN A 79 -3.21 10.45 10.63
CA GLN A 79 -2.02 10.72 9.83
C GLN A 79 -2.15 10.09 8.43
N ILE A 80 -2.63 8.85 8.36
CA ILE A 80 -2.89 8.15 7.09
C ILE A 80 -3.94 8.90 6.29
N GLY A 81 -5.06 9.29 6.92
CA GLY A 81 -6.10 10.09 6.27
C GLY A 81 -5.56 11.41 5.74
N ALA A 82 -4.68 12.10 6.46
CA ALA A 82 -4.03 13.32 5.97
C ALA A 82 -3.11 13.06 4.77
N ALA A 83 -2.28 12.02 4.82
CA ALA A 83 -1.39 11.63 3.72
C ALA A 83 -2.15 11.18 2.47
N LEU A 84 -3.29 10.51 2.63
CA LEU A 84 -4.19 10.14 1.53
C LEU A 84 -4.87 11.36 0.89
N ASN A 85 -5.00 12.46 1.63
CA ASN A 85 -5.52 13.74 1.12
C ASN A 85 -4.42 14.66 0.56
N ALA A 86 -3.19 14.16 0.37
CA ALA A 86 -2.07 14.90 -0.19
C ALA A 86 -1.59 14.27 -1.51
N PRO A 87 -1.03 15.03 -2.47
CA PRO A 87 -0.34 14.46 -3.63
C PRO A 87 0.82 13.54 -3.21
N PRO A 88 1.11 12.43 -3.92
CA PRO A 88 0.46 11.93 -5.13
C PRO A 88 -0.75 11.01 -4.85
N SER A 89 -1.24 10.94 -3.60
CA SER A 89 -2.36 10.05 -3.22
C SER A 89 -3.71 10.41 -3.87
N ILE A 90 -3.79 11.57 -4.52
CA ILE A 90 -4.94 12.06 -5.28
C ILE A 90 -4.53 12.12 -6.75
N PRO A 91 -5.30 11.55 -7.70
CA PRO A 91 -5.02 11.67 -9.12
C PRO A 91 -5.01 13.14 -9.57
N GLU A 92 -4.09 13.53 -10.46
CA GLU A 92 -3.91 14.92 -10.89
C GLU A 92 -5.15 15.51 -11.56
N ALA A 93 -5.73 14.79 -12.52
CA ALA A 93 -6.99 15.13 -13.15
C ALA A 93 -8.10 14.29 -12.51
N GLN A 94 -8.82 14.82 -11.54
CA GLN A 94 -9.88 14.07 -10.86
C GLN A 94 -11.15 14.90 -10.71
N TRP A 95 -12.29 14.21 -10.79
CA TRP A 95 -13.58 14.72 -10.39
C TRP A 95 -14.19 13.80 -9.35
N GLY A 96 -14.57 14.36 -8.20
CA GLY A 96 -15.24 13.63 -7.12
C GLY A 96 -14.39 12.53 -6.47
N PHE A 97 -13.09 12.45 -6.72
CA PHE A 97 -12.19 11.52 -6.04
C PHE A 97 -11.98 11.99 -4.60
N LEU A 98 -12.24 11.10 -3.65
CA LEU A 98 -11.90 11.32 -2.24
C LEU A 98 -11.58 10.00 -1.56
N TRP A 99 -10.60 10.02 -0.66
CA TRP A 99 -10.35 8.95 0.27
C TRP A 99 -11.22 9.09 1.51
N ALA A 100 -11.71 7.97 2.03
CA ALA A 100 -12.29 7.84 3.36
C ALA A 100 -11.38 6.95 4.20
N THR A 101 -11.14 7.35 5.45
CA THR A 101 -10.38 6.55 6.41
C THR A 101 -11.24 6.29 7.65
N GLY A 102 -11.29 5.03 8.09
CA GLY A 102 -11.97 4.59 9.29
C GLY A 102 -11.01 3.90 10.24
N VAL A 103 -11.35 3.93 11.52
CA VAL A 103 -10.70 3.11 12.55
C VAL A 103 -11.76 2.45 13.41
N THR A 104 -11.58 1.16 13.67
CA THR A 104 -12.47 0.35 14.51
C THR A 104 -12.08 0.42 15.98
N VAL A 105 -12.97 -0.04 16.86
CA VAL A 105 -12.74 -0.06 18.32
C VAL A 105 -11.52 -0.89 18.71
N ASP A 106 -11.21 -1.96 17.96
CA ASP A 106 -10.02 -2.79 18.14
C ASP A 106 -8.74 -2.20 17.51
N GLY A 107 -8.84 -1.04 16.85
CA GLY A 107 -7.71 -0.33 16.26
C GLY A 107 -7.38 -0.72 14.81
N THR A 108 -8.19 -1.53 14.15
CA THR A 108 -8.04 -1.81 12.71
C THR A 108 -8.30 -0.54 11.89
N ILE A 109 -7.38 -0.20 11.00
CA ILE A 109 -7.51 0.94 10.10
C ILE A 109 -7.99 0.45 8.75
N VAL A 110 -9.06 1.04 8.23
CA VAL A 110 -9.66 0.68 6.95
C VAL A 110 -9.85 1.92 6.09
N VAL A 111 -9.60 1.82 4.80
CA VAL A 111 -9.74 2.90 3.83
C VAL A 111 -10.62 2.48 2.65
N ALA A 112 -11.17 3.47 1.97
CA ALA A 112 -11.90 3.34 0.71
C ALA A 112 -11.75 4.64 -0.09
N ASN A 113 -12.03 4.63 -1.39
CA ASN A 113 -12.18 5.85 -2.16
C ASN A 113 -13.41 5.81 -3.07
N SER A 114 -13.83 6.98 -3.54
CA SER A 114 -15.06 7.15 -4.32
C SER A 114 -14.98 6.60 -5.75
N TYR A 115 -13.81 6.21 -6.24
CA TYR A 115 -13.70 5.52 -7.53
C TYR A 115 -13.97 4.02 -7.38
N GLY A 116 -13.99 3.54 -6.13
CA GLY A 116 -14.55 2.26 -5.76
C GLY A 116 -13.67 1.06 -6.13
N LEU A 117 -14.19 -0.13 -5.78
CA LEU A 117 -13.68 -1.44 -6.17
C LEU A 117 -12.16 -1.60 -6.17
N ALA A 118 -11.52 -1.26 -5.05
CA ALA A 118 -10.08 -1.43 -4.82
C ALA A 118 -9.13 -0.58 -5.70
N PHE A 119 -9.64 0.41 -6.45
CA PHE A 119 -8.79 1.33 -7.18
C PHE A 119 -7.81 2.04 -6.24
N ILE A 120 -6.53 2.06 -6.58
CA ILE A 120 -5.47 2.81 -5.91
C ILE A 120 -4.70 3.56 -7.01
N PRO A 121 -4.50 4.89 -6.88
CA PRO A 121 -3.74 5.65 -7.87
C PRO A 121 -2.30 5.13 -8.02
N ASP A 122 -1.72 5.38 -9.19
CA ASP A 122 -0.35 4.96 -9.47
C ASP A 122 0.66 5.60 -8.49
N GLY A 123 1.69 4.85 -8.11
CA GLY A 123 2.68 5.28 -7.11
C GLY A 123 2.18 5.38 -5.65
N VAL A 124 0.92 5.07 -5.37
CA VAL A 124 0.37 5.09 -4.01
C VAL A 124 0.53 3.73 -3.34
N ASN A 125 1.21 3.72 -2.19
CA ASN A 125 1.32 2.55 -1.32
C ASN A 125 0.49 2.74 -0.05
N LEU A 126 -0.12 1.66 0.43
CA LEU A 126 -0.84 1.66 1.71
C LEU A 126 0.02 1.00 2.79
N PRO A 127 0.10 1.56 4.01
CA PRO A 127 0.79 0.91 5.12
C PRO A 127 0.29 -0.52 5.36
N GLU A 128 1.17 -1.38 5.89
CA GLU A 128 0.89 -2.82 6.12
C GLU A 128 -0.40 -3.07 6.90
N GLN A 129 -0.62 -2.27 7.95
CA GLN A 129 -1.76 -2.39 8.85
C GLN A 129 -3.11 -1.89 8.30
N VAL A 130 -3.13 -1.27 7.12
CA VAL A 130 -4.36 -0.69 6.54
C VAL A 130 -5.14 -1.75 5.77
N LYS A 131 -6.47 -1.78 5.88
CA LYS A 131 -7.33 -2.59 5.01
C LYS A 131 -7.98 -1.72 3.95
N MET A 132 -8.15 -2.21 2.73
CA MET A 132 -8.95 -1.54 1.70
C MET A 132 -10.33 -2.20 1.68
N ALA A 133 -11.36 -1.50 2.14
CA ALA A 133 -12.71 -2.05 2.29
C ALA A 133 -13.24 -2.65 0.98
N THR A 134 -13.02 -1.95 -0.13
CA THR A 134 -13.52 -2.35 -1.45
C THR A 134 -12.68 -3.43 -2.14
N ALA A 135 -11.55 -3.83 -1.55
CA ALA A 135 -10.72 -4.96 -1.99
C ALA A 135 -11.03 -6.27 -1.27
N ASP A 136 -11.90 -6.25 -0.26
CA ASP A 136 -12.27 -7.46 0.49
C ASP A 136 -13.27 -8.30 -0.31
N GLU A 137 -12.76 -9.30 -1.04
CA GLU A 137 -13.56 -10.19 -1.89
C GLU A 137 -14.43 -11.18 -1.11
N SER A 138 -14.33 -11.25 0.22
CA SER A 138 -15.32 -11.97 1.03
C SER A 138 -16.68 -11.27 1.03
N ILE A 139 -16.72 -9.99 0.62
CA ILE A 139 -17.94 -9.19 0.47
C ILE A 139 -18.50 -9.41 -0.93
N PRO A 140 -19.80 -9.73 -1.07
CA PRO A 140 -20.44 -9.97 -2.37
C PRO A 140 -20.20 -8.82 -3.37
N PRO A 141 -19.97 -9.12 -4.66
CA PRO A 141 -19.75 -8.09 -5.69
C PRO A 141 -20.88 -7.05 -5.75
N THR A 142 -22.15 -7.47 -5.65
CA THR A 142 -23.31 -6.57 -5.57
C THR A 142 -23.27 -5.60 -4.40
N GLU A 143 -22.78 -6.00 -3.23
CA GLU A 143 -22.62 -5.10 -2.09
C GLU A 143 -21.50 -4.11 -2.33
N ARG A 144 -20.35 -4.57 -2.85
CA ARG A 144 -19.23 -3.68 -3.20
C ARG A 144 -19.60 -2.68 -4.31
N ALA A 145 -20.48 -3.06 -5.24
CA ALA A 145 -21.00 -2.20 -6.31
C ALA A 145 -21.74 -0.97 -5.74
N LYS A 146 -22.59 -1.17 -4.74
CA LYS A 146 -23.35 -0.09 -4.06
C LYS A 146 -22.45 0.96 -3.42
N TRP A 147 -21.22 0.58 -3.07
CA TRP A 147 -20.26 1.46 -2.42
C TRP A 147 -19.44 2.27 -3.42
N ALA A 148 -19.47 1.94 -4.71
CA ALA A 148 -18.84 2.76 -5.72
C ALA A 148 -19.43 4.18 -5.64
N THR A 149 -18.58 5.21 -5.64
CA THR A 149 -18.93 6.62 -5.39
C THR A 149 -19.32 6.99 -3.95
N TYR A 150 -19.37 6.04 -3.01
CA TYR A 150 -19.78 6.24 -1.62
C TYR A 150 -18.76 5.64 -0.62
N PRO A 151 -17.55 6.20 -0.48
CA PRO A 151 -16.48 5.56 0.27
C PRO A 151 -16.75 5.46 1.78
N PHE A 152 -17.49 6.39 2.38
CA PHE A 152 -17.88 6.27 3.79
C PHE A 152 -18.90 5.15 4.04
N LEU A 153 -19.79 4.89 3.06
CA LEU A 153 -20.68 3.73 3.09
C LEU A 153 -19.87 2.43 2.97
N ALA A 154 -18.81 2.42 2.17
CA ALA A 154 -17.89 1.28 2.08
C ALA A 154 -17.26 0.93 3.44
N LEU A 155 -16.83 1.94 4.22
CA LEU A 155 -16.28 1.72 5.56
C LEU A 155 -17.32 1.09 6.50
N GLN A 156 -18.57 1.57 6.44
CA GLN A 156 -19.68 1.03 7.24
C GLN A 156 -19.99 -0.41 6.83
N GLY A 157 -20.14 -0.68 5.54
CA GLY A 157 -20.46 -2.00 5.01
C GLY A 157 -19.37 -3.02 5.32
N TRP A 158 -18.10 -2.64 5.18
CA TRP A 158 -16.97 -3.49 5.58
C TRP A 158 -16.99 -3.82 7.08
N ALA A 159 -17.23 -2.82 7.93
CA ALA A 159 -17.30 -3.06 9.37
C ALA A 159 -18.47 -3.98 9.74
N GLN A 160 -19.64 -3.80 9.12
CA GLN A 160 -20.80 -4.67 9.31
C GLN A 160 -20.50 -6.12 8.89
N HIS A 161 -19.93 -6.31 7.70
CA HIS A 161 -19.59 -7.64 7.17
C HIS A 161 -18.58 -8.38 8.03
N THR A 162 -17.56 -7.68 8.53
CA THR A 162 -16.51 -8.26 9.38
C THR A 162 -16.89 -8.36 10.85
N GLY A 163 -18.08 -7.90 11.24
CA GLY A 163 -18.50 -7.83 12.64
C GLY A 163 -17.72 -6.81 13.48
N ALA A 164 -16.99 -5.90 12.85
CA ALA A 164 -16.26 -4.84 13.50
C ALA A 164 -17.16 -3.64 13.85
N THR A 165 -16.75 -2.84 14.82
CA THR A 165 -17.43 -1.58 15.16
C THR A 165 -16.52 -0.41 14.82
N LEU A 166 -16.98 0.51 13.95
CA LEU A 166 -16.26 1.75 13.67
C LEU A 166 -16.24 2.64 14.92
N GLN A 167 -15.03 2.97 15.38
CA GLN A 167 -14.84 3.96 16.45
C GLN A 167 -14.94 5.38 15.88
N ALA A 168 -14.29 5.63 14.75
CA ALA A 168 -14.28 6.93 14.11
C ALA A 168 -14.06 6.84 12.59
N VAL A 169 -14.53 7.87 11.89
CA VAL A 169 -14.12 8.17 10.51
C VAL A 169 -13.34 9.47 10.50
N VAL A 170 -12.33 9.52 9.64
CA VAL A 170 -11.40 10.62 9.47
C VAL A 170 -11.57 11.19 8.07
N GLY A 171 -11.66 12.51 7.96
CA GLY A 171 -11.75 13.23 6.70
C GLY A 171 -11.65 14.73 6.91
N THR A 172 -11.58 15.50 5.81
CA THR A 172 -11.68 16.96 5.86
C THR A 172 -13.10 17.41 6.24
N ASP A 173 -13.28 18.69 6.57
CA ASP A 173 -14.62 19.24 6.84
C ASP A 173 -15.56 19.05 5.64
N GLU A 174 -15.07 19.30 4.42
CA GLU A 174 -15.85 19.11 3.19
C GLU A 174 -16.32 17.65 3.03
N GLN A 175 -15.43 16.68 3.24
CA GLN A 175 -15.73 15.25 3.10
C GLN A 175 -16.75 14.76 4.13
N LEU A 176 -16.69 15.27 5.35
CA LEU A 176 -17.54 14.83 6.47
C LEU A 176 -18.83 15.65 6.61
N ARG A 177 -19.00 16.72 5.81
CA ARG A 177 -20.18 17.59 5.86
C ARG A 177 -21.41 16.84 5.35
N GLY A 178 -22.51 16.93 6.12
CA GLY A 178 -23.81 16.40 5.70
C GLY A 178 -23.97 14.87 5.70
N ILE A 179 -22.90 14.10 5.92
CA ILE A 179 -23.00 12.63 6.01
C ILE A 179 -23.27 12.15 7.44
N ASP A 180 -23.90 10.99 7.62
CA ASP A 180 -23.91 10.28 8.91
C ASP A 180 -23.15 8.94 8.77
N PRO A 181 -21.88 8.88 9.21
CA PRO A 181 -21.08 7.68 9.12
C PRO A 181 -21.40 6.67 10.23
N GLY A 182 -22.37 6.92 11.12
CA GLY A 182 -22.69 6.02 12.22
C GLY A 182 -21.56 5.84 13.25
N ALA A 183 -20.55 6.71 13.19
CA ALA A 183 -19.34 6.70 14.01
C ALA A 183 -18.88 8.14 14.30
N ARG A 184 -17.95 8.31 15.23
CA ARG A 184 -17.39 9.62 15.55
C ARG A 184 -16.69 10.23 14.32
N LYS A 185 -17.01 11.46 13.98
CA LYS A 185 -16.28 12.23 12.97
C LYS A 185 -15.03 12.86 13.57
N VAL A 186 -13.89 12.70 12.90
CA VAL A 186 -12.61 13.32 13.26
C VAL A 186 -12.11 14.12 12.08
N LEU A 187 -12.06 15.44 12.26
CA LEU A 187 -11.67 16.37 11.20
C LEU A 187 -10.14 16.37 11.03
N ILE A 188 -9.71 16.35 9.77
CA ILE A 188 -8.37 16.73 9.35
C ILE A 188 -8.40 18.23 9.10
N ASP A 189 -7.55 18.95 9.83
CA ASP A 189 -7.26 20.35 9.54
C ASP A 189 -6.45 20.42 8.24
N GLU A 190 -6.79 21.34 7.34
CA GLU A 190 -6.08 21.50 6.07
C GLU A 190 -4.59 21.78 6.29
N ALA A 191 -4.23 22.48 7.38
CA ALA A 191 -2.83 22.71 7.76
C ALA A 191 -2.09 21.45 8.27
N ASP A 192 -2.80 20.34 8.53
CA ASP A 192 -2.23 19.04 8.88
C ASP A 192 -2.00 18.15 7.65
N ILE A 193 -2.49 18.51 6.46
CA ILE A 193 -2.25 17.77 5.21
C ILE A 193 -0.81 18.03 4.74
N PRO A 194 0.03 16.99 4.58
CA PRO A 194 1.41 17.18 4.12
C PRO A 194 1.46 17.62 2.66
N GLN A 195 2.55 18.29 2.26
CA GLN A 195 2.78 18.61 0.83
C GLN A 195 3.01 17.35 -0.02
N ASN A 196 3.52 16.28 0.60
CA ASN A 196 3.75 14.99 -0.02
C ASN A 196 3.18 13.89 0.88
N GLY A 197 2.18 13.19 0.38
CA GLY A 197 1.46 12.09 1.01
C GLY A 197 2.05 10.71 0.77
N THR A 198 3.21 10.60 0.12
CA THR A 198 3.85 9.31 -0.19
C THR A 198 4.06 8.51 1.08
N MET A 199 3.47 7.32 1.11
CA MET A 199 3.62 6.35 2.20
C MET A 199 4.44 5.15 1.74
N GLN A 200 4.99 4.43 2.71
CA GLN A 200 5.64 3.14 2.49
C GLN A 200 4.68 2.01 2.89
N GLY A 201 4.81 0.86 2.23
CA GLY A 201 4.00 -0.32 2.50
C GLY A 201 3.67 -1.06 1.22
N ARG A 202 2.47 -1.63 1.18
CA ARG A 202 1.99 -2.46 0.09
C ARG A 202 1.61 -1.63 -1.12
N SER A 203 2.11 -2.06 -2.27
CA SER A 203 1.70 -1.60 -3.58
C SER A 203 0.23 -1.92 -3.86
N ARG A 204 -0.33 -1.28 -4.88
CA ARG A 204 -1.70 -1.52 -5.33
C ARG A 204 -2.01 -2.98 -5.67
N LEU A 205 -1.05 -3.73 -6.23
CA LEU A 205 -1.22 -5.15 -6.50
C LEU A 205 -1.22 -5.97 -5.20
N GLU A 206 -0.32 -5.67 -4.27
CA GLU A 206 -0.28 -6.35 -2.96
C GLU A 206 -1.53 -6.11 -2.11
N VAL A 207 -2.21 -4.97 -2.31
CA VAL A 207 -3.47 -4.67 -1.62
C VAL A 207 -4.63 -5.47 -2.20
N ILE A 208 -4.73 -5.55 -3.53
CA ILE A 208 -5.90 -6.16 -4.21
C ILE A 208 -5.75 -7.66 -4.45
N ALA A 209 -4.54 -8.14 -4.70
CA ALA A 209 -4.24 -9.53 -5.04
C ALA A 209 -2.90 -9.97 -4.39
N PRO A 210 -2.86 -10.08 -3.04
CA PRO A 210 -1.62 -10.35 -2.30
C PRO A 210 -0.92 -11.65 -2.71
N GLU A 211 -1.68 -12.70 -3.05
CA GLU A 211 -1.09 -13.95 -3.54
C GLU A 211 -0.41 -13.77 -4.89
N SER A 212 -1.04 -13.05 -5.83
CA SER A 212 -0.47 -12.77 -7.14
C SER A 212 0.80 -11.92 -7.01
N ALA A 213 0.79 -10.91 -6.14
CA ALA A 213 1.96 -10.10 -5.83
C ALA A 213 3.10 -10.94 -5.24
N ALA A 214 2.80 -11.82 -4.29
CA ALA A 214 3.79 -12.70 -3.67
C ALA A 214 4.39 -13.69 -4.68
N ARG A 215 3.55 -14.30 -5.54
CA ARG A 215 4.01 -15.19 -6.62
C ARG A 215 4.90 -14.45 -7.61
N LEU A 216 4.51 -13.25 -8.02
CA LEU A 216 5.34 -12.41 -8.88
C LEU A 216 6.68 -12.14 -8.22
N THR A 217 6.70 -11.67 -6.96
CA THR A 217 7.93 -11.35 -6.20
C THR A 217 8.85 -12.55 -6.05
N ALA A 218 8.31 -13.74 -5.78
CA ALA A 218 9.10 -14.97 -5.63
C ALA A 218 9.70 -15.49 -6.95
N MET A 219 9.23 -15.00 -8.09
CA MET A 219 9.69 -15.46 -9.39
C MET A 219 11.08 -14.95 -9.72
N SER A 220 11.97 -15.83 -10.18
CA SER A 220 13.26 -15.42 -10.71
C SER A 220 13.11 -14.62 -12.00
N ASP A 221 13.99 -13.66 -12.23
CA ASP A 221 13.98 -12.80 -13.43
C ASP A 221 13.94 -13.59 -14.74
N ALA A 222 14.62 -14.73 -14.81
CA ALA A 222 14.64 -15.59 -15.99
C ALA A 222 13.28 -16.22 -16.36
N MET A 223 12.35 -16.32 -15.40
CA MET A 223 11.03 -16.95 -15.57
C MET A 223 9.92 -15.92 -15.81
N LEU A 224 10.21 -14.62 -15.68
CA LEU A 224 9.21 -13.56 -15.87
C LEU A 224 8.58 -13.57 -17.28
N PRO A 225 9.31 -13.83 -18.38
CA PRO A 225 8.70 -13.88 -19.71
C PRO A 225 7.61 -14.96 -19.85
N ASP A 226 7.72 -16.05 -19.09
CA ASP A 226 6.76 -17.16 -19.12
C ASP A 226 5.41 -16.82 -18.48
N LEU A 227 5.32 -15.68 -17.77
CA LEU A 227 4.07 -15.15 -17.24
C LEU A 227 3.24 -14.39 -18.27
N LEU A 228 3.85 -13.98 -19.38
CA LEU A 228 3.15 -13.20 -20.39
C LEU A 228 2.28 -14.10 -21.26
N PRO A 229 1.11 -13.61 -21.71
CA PRO A 229 0.44 -14.24 -22.84
C PRO A 229 1.35 -14.24 -24.07
N PRO A 230 1.06 -15.07 -25.09
CA PRO A 230 1.82 -15.06 -26.33
C PRO A 230 1.92 -13.65 -26.92
N PRO A 231 3.10 -13.25 -27.44
CA PRO A 231 3.28 -11.92 -27.99
C PRO A 231 2.34 -11.69 -29.18
N PRO A 232 1.84 -10.45 -29.36
CA PRO A 232 1.02 -10.12 -30.51
C PRO A 232 1.84 -10.27 -31.80
N VAL A 233 1.14 -10.61 -32.89
CA VAL A 233 1.76 -10.71 -34.23
C VAL A 233 2.24 -9.33 -34.72
N ASP A 234 1.55 -8.27 -34.29
CA ASP A 234 1.93 -6.88 -34.53
C ASP A 234 2.53 -6.29 -33.24
N ALA A 235 3.78 -5.84 -33.31
CA ALA A 235 4.51 -5.23 -32.20
C ALA A 235 4.36 -3.70 -32.16
N THR A 236 3.46 -3.12 -32.98
CA THR A 236 3.18 -1.69 -32.96
C THR A 236 2.60 -1.30 -31.61
N ALA A 237 3.13 -0.22 -31.03
CA ALA A 237 2.63 0.31 -29.77
C ALA A 237 1.15 0.73 -29.90
N PRO A 238 0.28 0.33 -28.95
CA PRO A 238 -1.11 0.80 -28.93
C PRO A 238 -1.18 2.32 -28.83
N GLU A 239 -2.18 2.92 -29.47
CA GLU A 239 -2.48 4.34 -29.33
C GLU A 239 -2.91 4.63 -27.88
N ASP A 240 -2.20 5.53 -27.18
CA ASP A 240 -2.53 5.85 -25.80
C ASP A 240 -3.75 6.79 -25.69
N LYS A 241 -4.90 6.21 -25.34
CA LYS A 241 -6.19 6.89 -25.08
C LYS A 241 -6.46 7.13 -23.60
N SER A 242 -5.45 7.00 -22.73
CA SER A 242 -5.63 7.04 -21.27
C SER A 242 -6.34 8.30 -20.80
N ASP A 243 -5.95 9.47 -21.30
CA ASP A 243 -6.55 10.75 -20.86
C ASP A 243 -8.03 10.85 -21.21
N GLN A 244 -8.40 10.43 -22.44
CA GLN A 244 -9.78 10.43 -22.90
C GLN A 244 -10.62 9.45 -22.08
N LEU A 245 -10.15 8.21 -21.93
CA LEU A 245 -10.88 7.17 -21.21
C LEU A 245 -10.97 7.48 -19.71
N TRP A 246 -9.92 8.07 -19.13
CA TRP A 246 -9.92 8.56 -17.77
C TRP A 246 -10.99 9.64 -17.57
N PHE A 247 -11.08 10.60 -18.50
CA PHE A 247 -12.16 11.59 -18.50
C PHE A 247 -13.55 10.94 -18.59
N ASP A 248 -13.70 9.89 -19.41
CA ASP A 248 -14.95 9.14 -19.52
C ASP A 248 -15.34 8.41 -18.21
N THR A 249 -14.37 7.96 -17.41
CA THR A 249 -14.65 7.40 -16.07
C THR A 249 -15.32 8.41 -15.14
N MET A 250 -15.00 9.69 -15.30
CA MET A 250 -15.45 10.77 -14.42
C MET A 250 -16.84 11.30 -14.79
N LYS A 251 -17.25 11.19 -16.06
CA LYS A 251 -18.53 11.74 -16.55
C LYS A 251 -19.74 11.35 -15.70
N PRO A 252 -19.94 10.07 -15.29
CA PRO A 252 -21.07 9.70 -14.44
C PRO A 252 -21.05 10.38 -13.06
N LEU A 253 -19.87 10.73 -12.54
CA LEU A 253 -19.70 11.37 -11.23
C LEU A 253 -20.05 12.86 -11.25
N MET A 254 -20.16 13.48 -12.43
CA MET A 254 -20.55 14.87 -12.59
C MET A 254 -22.07 15.08 -12.49
N GLY A 255 -22.85 14.00 -12.61
CA GLY A 255 -24.30 14.01 -12.46
C GLY A 255 -24.77 13.60 -11.06
N ALA A 256 -26.04 13.90 -10.75
CA ALA A 256 -26.72 13.49 -9.52
C ALA A 256 -27.80 12.42 -9.75
N GLY A 257 -27.77 11.74 -10.91
CA GLY A 257 -28.77 10.72 -11.27
C GLY A 257 -28.60 9.40 -10.51
N GLU A 258 -29.69 8.65 -10.38
CA GLU A 258 -29.66 7.27 -9.91
C GLU A 258 -28.84 6.37 -10.86
N GLY A 259 -28.22 5.31 -10.33
CA GLY A 259 -27.42 4.37 -11.12
C GLY A 259 -26.04 4.89 -11.53
N ARG A 260 -25.60 6.03 -10.98
CA ARG A 260 -24.29 6.63 -11.30
C ARG A 260 -23.12 5.70 -10.95
N GLU A 261 -23.28 4.88 -9.91
CA GLU A 261 -22.30 3.90 -9.46
C GLU A 261 -22.03 2.85 -10.53
N LEU A 262 -23.08 2.24 -11.10
CA LEU A 262 -22.94 1.25 -12.17
C LEU A 262 -22.45 1.89 -13.47
N ALA A 263 -22.92 3.11 -13.79
CA ALA A 263 -22.45 3.85 -14.95
C ALA A 263 -20.95 4.20 -14.86
N HIS A 264 -20.47 4.59 -13.67
CA HIS A 264 -19.06 4.83 -13.38
C HIS A 264 -18.24 3.55 -13.53
N LEU A 265 -18.65 2.46 -12.90
CA LEU A 265 -17.93 1.18 -13.02
C LEU A 265 -17.85 0.70 -14.48
N LYS A 266 -18.93 0.86 -15.24
CA LYS A 266 -18.95 0.49 -16.67
C LYS A 266 -17.96 1.31 -17.50
N SER A 267 -17.88 2.62 -17.31
CA SER A 267 -16.89 3.43 -18.03
C SER A 267 -15.47 3.16 -17.54
N PHE A 268 -15.30 2.81 -16.27
CA PHE A 268 -14.01 2.46 -15.70
C PHE A 268 -13.44 1.15 -16.28
N ILE A 269 -14.28 0.15 -16.58
CA ILE A 269 -13.83 -1.08 -17.26
C ILE A 269 -13.07 -0.75 -18.55
N ALA A 270 -13.62 0.11 -19.42
CA ALA A 270 -12.95 0.50 -20.67
C ALA A 270 -11.58 1.15 -20.44
N TYR A 271 -11.45 1.97 -19.39
CA TYR A 271 -10.14 2.50 -18.98
C TYR A 271 -9.21 1.40 -18.49
N THR A 272 -9.68 0.48 -17.65
CA THR A 272 -8.85 -0.63 -17.16
C THR A 272 -8.38 -1.56 -18.28
N GLU A 273 -9.22 -1.85 -19.27
CA GLU A 273 -8.87 -2.65 -20.45
C GLU A 273 -7.75 -1.97 -21.27
N HIS A 274 -7.88 -0.66 -21.50
CA HIS A 274 -6.84 0.13 -22.17
C HIS A 274 -5.52 0.13 -21.38
N ARG A 275 -5.59 0.29 -20.05
CA ARG A 275 -4.41 0.22 -19.18
C ARG A 275 -3.75 -1.17 -19.18
N GLN A 276 -4.53 -2.24 -19.29
CA GLN A 276 -4.01 -3.60 -19.47
C GLN A 276 -3.23 -3.73 -20.78
N GLU A 277 -3.79 -3.22 -21.89
CA GLU A 277 -3.14 -3.28 -23.21
C GLU A 277 -1.78 -2.57 -23.19
N LEU A 278 -1.73 -1.35 -22.63
CA LEU A 278 -0.49 -0.59 -22.47
C LEU A 278 0.53 -1.30 -21.57
N ALA A 279 0.08 -1.83 -20.43
CA ALA A 279 0.97 -2.54 -19.50
C ALA A 279 1.54 -3.82 -20.13
N LEU A 280 0.72 -4.55 -20.89
CA LEU A 280 1.15 -5.75 -21.59
C LEU A 280 2.15 -5.44 -22.72
N HIS A 281 1.92 -4.38 -23.50
CA HIS A 281 2.90 -3.92 -24.48
C HIS A 281 4.22 -3.52 -23.82
N ARG A 282 4.18 -2.80 -22.68
CA ARG A 282 5.38 -2.47 -21.89
C ARG A 282 6.11 -3.72 -21.40
N ALA A 283 5.38 -4.75 -20.98
CA ALA A 283 5.98 -6.00 -20.55
C ALA A 283 6.70 -6.73 -21.71
N HIS A 284 6.08 -6.80 -22.89
CA HIS A 284 6.72 -7.42 -24.07
C HIS A 284 7.93 -6.64 -24.60
N THR A 285 8.02 -5.35 -24.33
CA THR A 285 9.09 -4.46 -24.81
C THR A 285 10.11 -4.08 -23.73
N ALA A 286 9.96 -4.63 -22.52
CA ALA A 286 10.87 -4.37 -21.41
C ALA A 286 12.30 -4.87 -21.73
N ILE A 287 13.28 -4.00 -21.45
CA ILE A 287 14.70 -4.27 -21.74
C ILE A 287 15.46 -4.88 -20.57
N ASP A 288 14.85 -4.90 -19.38
CA ASP A 288 15.42 -5.40 -18.14
C ASP A 288 14.34 -6.05 -17.27
N ALA A 289 14.78 -6.89 -16.33
CA ALA A 289 13.89 -7.70 -15.51
C ALA A 289 13.05 -6.87 -14.52
N GLN A 290 13.57 -5.72 -14.06
CA GLN A 290 12.83 -4.85 -13.15
C GLN A 290 11.65 -4.21 -13.89
N SER A 291 11.91 -3.60 -15.06
CA SER A 291 10.89 -3.03 -15.92
C SER A 291 9.83 -4.07 -16.34
N LEU A 292 10.25 -5.30 -16.65
CA LEU A 292 9.35 -6.40 -16.97
C LEU A 292 8.44 -6.75 -15.79
N ARG A 293 9.01 -6.87 -14.59
CA ARG A 293 8.27 -7.20 -13.37
C ARG A 293 7.27 -6.12 -13.00
N GLU A 294 7.67 -4.85 -13.09
CA GLU A 294 6.78 -3.70 -12.86
C GLU A 294 5.63 -3.68 -13.88
N ALA A 295 5.91 -3.92 -15.15
CA ALA A 295 4.89 -3.98 -16.20
C ALA A 295 3.91 -5.17 -16.00
N ILE A 296 4.41 -6.35 -15.58
CA ILE A 296 3.55 -7.49 -15.22
C ILE A 296 2.67 -7.13 -14.01
N ALA A 297 3.24 -6.50 -12.98
CA ALA A 297 2.48 -6.09 -11.81
C ALA A 297 1.33 -5.13 -12.16
N ASP A 298 1.61 -4.17 -13.05
CA ASP A 298 0.63 -3.20 -13.57
C ASP A 298 -0.47 -3.95 -14.35
N TRP A 299 -0.07 -4.81 -15.28
CA TRP A 299 -1.00 -5.58 -16.10
C TRP A 299 -1.95 -6.42 -15.25
N VAL A 300 -1.42 -7.18 -14.28
CA VAL A 300 -2.23 -8.00 -13.36
C VAL A 300 -3.12 -7.14 -12.47
N TYR A 301 -2.65 -6.00 -11.99
CA TYR A 301 -3.47 -5.08 -11.20
C TYR A 301 -4.69 -4.60 -12.00
N TRP A 302 -4.48 -4.12 -13.23
CA TRP A 302 -5.59 -3.62 -14.06
C TRP A 302 -6.54 -4.74 -14.49
N GLN A 303 -6.03 -5.95 -14.74
CA GLN A 303 -6.84 -7.12 -15.02
C GLN A 303 -7.74 -7.46 -13.84
N HIS A 304 -7.19 -7.54 -12.63
CA HIS A 304 -7.94 -7.87 -11.42
C HIS A 304 -9.01 -6.81 -11.14
N LEU A 305 -8.64 -5.52 -11.27
CA LEU A 305 -9.57 -4.41 -11.10
C LEU A 305 -10.75 -4.49 -12.08
N SER A 306 -10.47 -4.83 -13.35
CA SER A 306 -11.49 -5.01 -14.39
C SER A 306 -12.47 -6.15 -14.05
N VAL A 307 -11.96 -7.29 -13.57
CA VAL A 307 -12.78 -8.44 -13.15
C VAL A 307 -13.69 -8.06 -11.97
N LEU A 308 -13.18 -7.38 -10.95
CA LEU A 308 -14.00 -6.93 -9.82
C LEU A 308 -15.18 -6.05 -10.26
N MET A 309 -14.94 -5.16 -11.23
CA MET A 309 -15.97 -4.29 -11.79
C MET A 309 -16.96 -5.07 -12.66
N ALA A 310 -16.48 -6.01 -13.47
CA ALA A 310 -17.33 -6.83 -14.33
C ALA A 310 -18.28 -7.72 -13.51
N ASP A 311 -17.77 -8.38 -12.46
CA ASP A 311 -18.57 -9.21 -11.56
C ASP A 311 -19.65 -8.39 -10.84
N ALA A 312 -19.26 -7.21 -10.34
CA ALA A 312 -20.17 -6.27 -9.71
C ALA A 312 -21.32 -5.84 -10.65
N LEU A 313 -21.04 -5.61 -11.94
CA LEU A 313 -22.05 -5.27 -12.94
C LEU A 313 -22.93 -6.46 -13.33
N ALA A 314 -22.34 -7.65 -13.53
CA ALA A 314 -23.06 -8.84 -13.97
C ALA A 314 -24.07 -9.32 -12.93
N GLU A 315 -23.68 -9.33 -11.66
CA GLU A 315 -24.59 -9.72 -10.57
C GLU A 315 -25.68 -8.66 -10.33
N SER A 316 -25.35 -7.38 -10.44
CA SER A 316 -26.34 -6.30 -10.28
C SER A 316 -27.41 -6.28 -11.38
N ALA A 317 -27.11 -6.83 -12.56
CA ALA A 317 -28.08 -7.02 -13.64
C ALA A 317 -29.02 -8.22 -13.41
N SER A 318 -28.70 -9.09 -12.45
CA SER A 318 -29.44 -10.34 -12.16
C SER A 318 -30.41 -10.21 -10.98
N THR A 319 -30.42 -9.07 -10.30
CA THR A 319 -31.27 -8.73 -9.14
C THR A 319 -32.38 -7.77 -9.50
#